data_AF-A0A6B2C932-F1
#
_entry.id   AF-A0A6B2C932-F1
#
_cell.length_a   1.000
_cell.length_b   1.000
_cell.length_c   1.000
_cell.angle_alpha   90.00
_cell.angle_beta   90.00
_cell.angle_gamma   90.00
#
_symmetry.space_group_name_H-M   'P 1'
#
loop_
_entity.id
_entity.type
_entity.pdbx_description
1 polymer ?
#
loop_
_entity_poly.entity_id
_entity_poly.type
_entity_poly.pdbx_seq_one_letter_code
_entity_poly.pdbx_strand_id
1 'polypeptide(L)' 'MRKYVTISVLREVKELLEREKGDRDWSSYLLDLFNSVKELRARVAFEELRRILDEKDLEEIIRSSKDFRERFKLR' A
#
# COMPACT_ATOMS: atom_id res chain seq x y z
N MET A 1 21.47 -17.22 -6.87
CA MET A 1 21.75 -17.05 -5.43
C MET A 1 20.97 -15.87 -4.89
N ARG A 2 20.32 -16.00 -3.73
CA ARG A 2 19.73 -14.85 -3.04
C ARG A 2 20.85 -13.96 -2.49
N LYS A 3 20.72 -12.64 -2.66
CA LYS A 3 21.67 -11.65 -2.13
C LYS A 3 21.13 -11.16 -0.79
N TYR A 4 21.91 -11.36 0.27
CA TYR A 4 21.56 -10.91 1.62
C TYR A 4 22.37 -9.66 1.96
N VAL A 5 21.72 -8.73 2.67
CA VAL A 5 22.34 -7.50 3.17
C VAL A 5 21.98 -7.32 4.64
N THR A 6 22.86 -6.68 5.39
CA THR A 6 22.63 -6.37 6.81
C THR A 6 22.11 -4.96 6.95
N ILE A 7 21.06 -4.79 7.75
CA ILE A 7 20.57 -3.48 8.20
C ILE A 7 20.90 -3.28 9.68
N SER A 8 21.40 -2.11 10.03
CA SER A 8 21.61 -1.73 11.42
C SER A 8 20.33 -1.15 12.00
N VAL A 9 19.89 -1.69 13.13
CA VAL A 9 18.74 -1.22 13.88
C VAL A 9 19.09 -1.16 15.36
N LEU A 10 18.33 -0.38 16.14
CA LEU A 10 18.48 -0.36 17.60
C LEU A 10 18.20 -1.76 18.18
N ARG A 11 18.87 -2.09 19.28
CA ARG A 11 18.70 -3.37 19.97
C ARG A 11 17.24 -3.61 20.34
N GLU A 12 16.60 -2.62 20.94
CA GLU A 12 15.19 -2.65 21.35
C GLU A 12 14.26 -2.93 20.16
N VAL A 13 14.54 -2.35 18.99
CA VAL A 13 13.76 -2.56 17.77
C VAL A 13 13.92 -4.00 17.31
N LYS A 14 15.14 -4.53 17.27
CA LYS A 14 15.39 -5.93 16.89
C LYS A 14 14.67 -6.89 17.85
N GLU A 15 14.77 -6.66 19.14
CA GLU A 15 14.14 -7.51 20.17
C GLU A 15 12.61 -7.52 20.04
N LEU A 16 12.00 -6.36 19.77
CA LEU A 16 10.56 -6.26 19.53
C LEU A 16 10.16 -7.02 18.26
N LEU A 17 10.85 -6.76 17.15
CA LEU A 17 10.53 -7.41 15.87
C LEU A 17 10.77 -8.92 15.91
N GLU A 18 11.77 -9.42 16.64
CA GLU A 18 12.00 -10.87 16.76
C GLU A 18 10.86 -11.56 17.52
N ARG A 19 10.34 -10.93 18.58
CA ARG A 19 9.18 -11.44 19.34
C ARG A 19 7.93 -11.52 18.47
N GLU A 20 7.66 -10.47 17.69
CA GLU A 20 6.48 -10.40 16.81
C GLU A 20 6.63 -11.27 15.55
N LYS A 21 7.84 -11.41 15.02
CA LYS A 21 8.13 -12.27 13.85
C LYS A 21 7.81 -13.74 14.14
N GLY A 22 8.06 -14.19 15.36
CA GLY A 22 7.98 -15.60 15.73
C GLY A 22 8.88 -16.45 14.81
N ASP A 23 8.33 -17.56 14.31
CA ASP A 23 9.06 -18.55 13.50
C ASP A 23 9.27 -18.14 12.03
N ARG A 24 8.82 -16.93 11.64
CA ARG A 24 8.90 -16.48 10.25
C ARG A 24 10.32 -16.07 9.86
N ASP A 25 10.60 -16.12 8.55
CA ASP A 25 11.83 -15.56 7.97
C ASP A 25 11.79 -14.02 7.98
N TRP A 26 12.93 -13.40 8.28
CA TRP A 26 13.09 -11.95 8.37
C TRP A 26 12.68 -11.22 7.08
N SER A 27 13.02 -11.76 5.91
CA SER A 27 12.69 -11.09 4.64
C SER A 27 11.19 -11.10 4.40
N SER A 28 10.52 -12.24 4.66
CA SER A 28 9.06 -12.36 4.53
C SER A 28 8.32 -11.47 5.52
N TYR A 29 8.79 -11.43 6.77
CA TYR A 29 8.16 -10.67 7.84
C TYR A 29 8.27 -9.16 7.60
N LEU A 30 9.44 -8.66 7.25
CA LEU A 30 9.64 -7.23 6.98
C LEU A 30 8.86 -6.77 5.75
N LEU A 31 8.76 -7.62 4.72
CA LEU A 31 7.97 -7.30 3.53
C LEU A 31 6.48 -7.21 3.85
N ASP A 32 5.96 -8.15 4.63
CA ASP A 32 4.56 -8.15 5.04
C ASP A 32 4.23 -6.98 5.96
N LEU A 33 5.14 -6.63 6.88
CA LEU A 33 5.00 -5.44 7.72
C LEU A 33 4.89 -4.17 6.87
N PHE A 34 5.77 -4.02 5.86
CA PHE A 34 5.73 -2.90 4.94
C PHE A 34 4.42 -2.86 4.12
N ASN A 35 4.00 -4.01 3.57
CA ASN A 35 2.78 -4.11 2.78
C ASN A 35 1.54 -3.79 3.62
N SER A 36 1.48 -4.26 4.85
CA SER A 36 0.37 -3.98 5.77
C SER A 36 0.22 -2.49 6.05
N VAL A 37 1.33 -1.78 6.26
CA VAL A 37 1.31 -0.31 6.43
C VAL A 37 0.85 0.38 5.15
N LYS A 38 1.30 -0.10 3.98
CA LYS A 38 0.90 0.45 2.69
C LYS A 38 -0.60 0.26 2.42
N GLU A 39 -1.13 -0.93 2.70
CA GLU A 39 -2.56 -1.24 2.57
C GLU A 39 -3.42 -0.42 3.52
N LEU A 40 -2.98 -0.27 4.78
CA LEU A 40 -3.67 0.57 5.76
C LEU A 40 -3.78 2.02 5.26
N ARG A 41 -2.68 2.59 4.76
CA ARG A 41 -2.66 3.95 4.20
C ARG A 41 -3.58 4.08 2.99
N ALA A 42 -3.58 3.11 2.09
CA ALA A 42 -4.46 3.10 0.93
C ALA A 42 -5.93 3.05 1.35
N ARG A 43 -6.26 2.23 2.36
CA ARG A 43 -7.61 2.11 2.89
C ARG A 43 -8.09 3.41 3.55
N VAL A 44 -7.25 4.06 4.34
CA VAL A 44 -7.58 5.36 4.95
C VAL A 44 -7.86 6.41 3.88
N ALA A 45 -6.99 6.52 2.87
CA ALA A 45 -7.19 7.45 1.76
C ALA A 45 -8.50 7.15 0.99
N PHE A 46 -8.82 5.88 0.79
CA PHE A 46 -10.07 5.48 0.14
C PHE A 46 -11.31 5.83 0.97
N GLU A 47 -11.27 5.63 2.29
CA GLU A 47 -12.34 6.03 3.21
C GLU A 47 -12.54 7.55 3.23
N GLU A 48 -11.46 8.33 3.15
CA GLU A 48 -11.53 9.79 3.00
C GLU A 48 -12.20 10.20 1.69
N LEU A 49 -11.81 9.58 0.56
CA LEU A 49 -12.45 9.81 -0.73
C LEU A 49 -13.95 9.49 -0.68
N ARG A 50 -14.33 8.37 -0.05
CA ARG A 50 -15.74 7.97 0.12
C ARG A 50 -16.56 8.95 0.96
N ARG A 51 -15.92 9.69 1.87
CA ARG A 51 -16.60 10.72 2.67
C ARG A 51 -16.82 12.04 1.91
N ILE A 52 -15.97 12.32 0.92
CA ILE A 52 -16.00 13.57 0.17
C ILE A 52 -16.90 13.46 -1.06
N LEU A 53 -16.84 12.31 -1.75
CA LEU A 53 -17.55 12.11 -3.01
C LEU A 53 -18.99 11.66 -2.75
N ASP A 54 -19.94 12.35 -3.37
CA ASP A 54 -21.32 11.89 -3.44
C ASP A 54 -21.58 11.02 -4.70
N GLU A 55 -22.80 10.52 -4.85
CA GLU A 55 -23.18 9.66 -5.98
C GLU A 55 -23.02 10.36 -7.33
N LYS A 56 -23.26 11.67 -7.38
CA LYS A 56 -23.11 12.47 -8.60
C LYS A 56 -21.64 12.63 -8.97
N ASP A 57 -20.77 12.88 -8.00
CA ASP A 57 -19.32 12.96 -8.25
C ASP A 57 -18.79 11.64 -8.83
N LEU A 58 -19.28 10.50 -8.34
CA LEU A 58 -18.91 9.18 -8.85
C LEU A 58 -19.38 8.97 -10.29
N GLU A 59 -20.62 9.34 -10.61
CA GLU A 59 -21.14 9.29 -11.99
C GLU A 59 -20.31 10.15 -12.95
N GLU A 60 -19.90 11.35 -12.52
CA GLU A 60 -19.07 12.24 -13.33
C GLU A 60 -17.66 11.68 -13.56
N ILE A 61 -17.05 11.06 -12.54
CA ILE A 61 -15.76 10.38 -12.67
C ILE A 61 -15.86 9.24 -13.70
N ILE A 62 -16.92 8.43 -13.64
CA ILE A 62 -17.13 7.32 -14.59
C ILE A 62 -17.29 7.86 -16.02
N ARG A 63 -18.12 8.89 -16.21
CA ARG A 63 -18.35 9.53 -17.51
C ARG A 63 -17.05 10.10 -18.08
N SER A 64 -16.31 10.87 -17.28
CA SER A 64 -15.01 11.45 -17.67
C SER A 64 -13.98 10.38 -18.04
N SER A 65 -13.90 9.29 -17.28
CA SER A 65 -13.01 8.15 -17.57
C SER A 65 -13.35 7.46 -18.89
N LYS A 66 -14.64 7.33 -19.21
CA LYS A 66 -15.11 6.74 -20.47
C LYS A 66 -14.79 7.66 -21.65
N ASP A 67 -15.14 8.93 -21.55
CA ASP A 67 -14.87 9.94 -22.58
C ASP A 67 -13.37 10.06 -22.88
N PHE A 68 -12.52 10.04 -21.83
CA PHE A 68 -11.07 10.04 -21.99
C PHE A 68 -10.61 8.82 -22.80
N ARG A 69 -11.01 7.60 -22.42
CA ARG A 69 -10.60 6.37 -23.13
C ARG A 69 -11.04 6.35 -24.59
N GLU A 70 -12.24 6.82 -24.89
CA GLU A 70 -12.77 6.87 -26.25
C GLU A 70 -12.04 7.91 -27.12
N ARG A 71 -11.62 9.03 -26.54
CA ARG A 71 -10.96 10.14 -27.25
C ARG A 71 -9.43 10.08 -27.21
N PHE A 72 -8.86 9.22 -26.38
CA PHE A 72 -7.41 9.09 -26.22
C PHE A 72 -6.77 8.51 -27.48
N LYS A 73 -6.01 9.32 -28.19
CA LYS A 73 -5.18 8.90 -29.32
C LYS A 73 -3.72 8.99 -28.91
N LEU A 74 -3.02 7.85 -28.92
CA LEU A 74 -1.56 7.82 -28.85
C LEU A 74 -1.00 8.32 -30.18
N ARG A 75 -0.10 9.31 -30.11
CA ARG A 75 0.69 9.78 -31.25
C ARG A 75 1.93 8.93 -31.41
#